data_AF-A0A0Q8W294-F1
#
_entry.id   AF-A0A0Q8W294-F1
#
_cell.length_a   1.000
_cell.length_b   1.000
_cell.length_c   1.000
_cell.angle_alpha   90.00
_cell.angle_beta   90.00
_cell.angle_gamma   90.00
#
_symmetry.space_group_name_H-M   'P 1'
#
loop_
_entity.id
_entity.type
_entity.pdbx_description
1 polymer ?
#
loop_
_entity_poly.entity_id
_entity_poly.type
_entity_poly.pdbx_seq_one_letter_code
_entity_poly.pdbx_strand_id
1 'polypeptide(L)'
;MSTPFGDLEFFDGVPKPDSVQSIFDGLDLVRGITAFLNTVPGASLVAMRRGLRAAGVDSPDKIGYTDPRCTSTPIFLTPNTETTYGITFLDLKAWGPTVIEVPPQSLCVVDDFWFRYVTDMGIAGPDKGAGGKYLFLPPGYDGERPDGYYTYESPTFTNFVVIRALGGVPAIKQSRIYKLSDVDAVPENTFVNVGEQEFNTVHSNDFSFFEEIAQLVAEEPTTALDPERAGTLATLGIRHGTPFAPDERLRGILDEAARIAAGMSRAILYTPRDPETFRWEGSSWKNPFVGGSYEFLSDGARNLDARTLFHYAATVITPAMAHAQVGAGSAYIYTAEDADGALLDGAETYSLRIPANPPAKNFWSIDVYDTQTRSLLQSALYPALSSLSESLQAEADGSYVLWFAPTAPEGKESNWIPTLPGKSWWPVLRLYGPLEPWFEMTWQLPEIIRQQG
;
A
#
# COMPACT_ATOMS: atom_id res chain seq x y z
N MET A 1 -28.54 21.25 -24.28
CA MET A 1 -28.53 20.91 -22.84
C MET A 1 -27.18 21.36 -22.30
N SER A 2 -27.14 22.20 -21.27
CA SER A 2 -25.87 22.63 -20.69
C SER A 2 -25.37 21.58 -19.71
N THR A 3 -24.09 21.21 -19.82
CA THR A 3 -23.46 20.19 -18.97
C THR A 3 -22.12 20.69 -18.45
N PRO A 4 -21.53 20.03 -17.44
CA PRO A 4 -20.15 20.33 -17.02
C PRO A 4 -19.11 20.19 -18.15
N PHE A 5 -19.44 19.52 -19.25
CA PHE A 5 -18.58 19.31 -20.41
C PHE A 5 -18.96 20.21 -21.61
N GLY A 6 -19.75 21.26 -21.37
CA GLY A 6 -20.25 22.17 -22.39
C GLY A 6 -21.67 21.88 -22.85
N ASP A 7 -22.12 22.65 -23.84
CA ASP A 7 -23.48 22.53 -24.38
C ASP A 7 -23.57 21.38 -25.38
N LEU A 8 -24.52 20.46 -25.13
CA LEU A 8 -24.81 19.32 -25.99
C LEU A 8 -26.10 19.58 -26.78
N GLU A 9 -25.99 19.55 -28.10
CA GLU A 9 -27.09 19.78 -29.05
C GLU A 9 -27.51 18.50 -29.76
N PHE A 10 -28.83 18.35 -29.94
CA PHE A 10 -29.44 17.18 -30.56
C PHE A 10 -30.49 17.62 -31.59
N PHE A 11 -30.65 16.87 -32.67
CA PHE A 11 -31.77 16.95 -33.59
C PHE A 11 -32.58 15.65 -33.47
N ASP A 12 -33.81 15.75 -32.98
CA ASP A 12 -34.70 14.60 -32.75
C ASP A 12 -34.04 13.45 -31.96
N GLY A 13 -33.23 13.80 -30.95
CA GLY A 13 -32.49 12.84 -30.11
C GLY A 13 -31.14 12.36 -30.69
N VAL A 14 -30.80 12.72 -31.92
CA VAL A 14 -29.50 12.41 -32.54
C VAL A 14 -28.51 13.56 -32.25
N PRO A 15 -27.30 13.29 -31.72
CA PRO A 15 -26.34 14.35 -31.43
C PRO A 15 -25.91 15.05 -32.73
N LYS A 16 -25.87 16.39 -32.71
CA LYS A 16 -25.32 17.16 -33.83
C LYS A 16 -23.80 16.92 -33.92
N PRO A 17 -23.18 17.02 -35.12
CA PRO A 17 -21.75 16.75 -35.31
C PRO A 17 -20.84 17.46 -34.31
N ASP A 18 -21.09 18.75 -34.05
CA ASP A 18 -20.28 19.56 -33.13
C ASP A 18 -20.35 19.07 -31.67
N SER A 19 -21.45 18.41 -31.28
CA SER A 19 -21.60 17.83 -29.94
C SER A 19 -21.03 16.42 -29.82
N VAL A 20 -20.85 15.68 -30.92
CA VAL A 20 -20.33 14.30 -30.88
C VAL A 20 -18.94 14.25 -30.28
N GLN A 21 -18.04 15.16 -30.65
CA GLN A 21 -16.68 15.17 -30.13
C GLN A 21 -16.66 15.45 -28.63
N SER A 22 -17.36 16.50 -28.17
CA SER A 22 -17.44 16.84 -26.74
C SER A 22 -18.07 15.72 -25.90
N ILE A 23 -19.06 15.01 -26.45
CA ILE A 23 -19.65 13.83 -25.79
C ILE A 23 -18.61 12.72 -25.62
N PHE A 24 -17.82 12.43 -26.65
CA PHE A 24 -16.79 11.40 -26.57
C PHE A 24 -15.59 11.82 -25.70
N ASP A 25 -15.19 13.09 -25.72
CA ASP A 25 -14.16 13.61 -24.81
C ASP A 25 -14.58 13.47 -23.34
N GLY A 26 -15.83 13.82 -23.02
CA GLY A 26 -16.40 13.61 -21.69
C GLY A 26 -16.48 12.12 -21.32
N LEU A 27 -16.81 11.24 -22.26
CA LEU A 27 -16.82 9.80 -22.04
C LEU A 27 -15.41 9.25 -21.79
N ASP A 28 -14.41 9.69 -22.55
CA ASP A 28 -13.00 9.32 -22.38
C ASP A 28 -12.48 9.79 -21.01
N LEU A 29 -12.86 11.01 -20.58
CA LEU A 29 -12.52 11.54 -19.26
C LEU A 29 -13.11 10.68 -18.13
N VAL A 30 -14.41 10.37 -18.18
CA VAL A 30 -15.08 9.53 -17.18
C VAL A 30 -14.46 8.14 -17.12
N ARG A 31 -14.13 7.55 -18.28
CA ARG A 31 -13.45 6.25 -18.37
C ARG A 31 -12.02 6.32 -17.87
N GLY A 32 -11.29 7.41 -18.12
CA GLY A 32 -9.95 7.65 -17.58
C GLY A 32 -9.96 7.72 -16.06
N ILE A 33 -10.91 8.46 -15.47
CA ILE A 33 -11.10 8.56 -14.01
C ILE A 33 -11.44 7.17 -13.44
N THR A 34 -12.39 6.47 -14.09
CA THR A 34 -12.81 5.13 -13.68
C THR A 34 -11.65 4.14 -13.76
N ALA A 35 -10.85 4.17 -14.83
CA ALA A 35 -9.67 3.34 -14.98
C ALA A 35 -8.69 3.62 -13.85
N PHE A 36 -8.33 4.88 -13.61
CA PHE A 36 -7.43 5.27 -12.54
C PHE A 36 -7.84 4.68 -11.19
N LEU A 37 -9.05 4.98 -10.73
CA LEU A 37 -9.54 4.54 -9.41
C LEU A 37 -9.58 3.02 -9.27
N ASN A 38 -9.83 2.30 -10.37
CA ASN A 38 -9.94 0.84 -10.37
C ASN A 38 -8.61 0.09 -10.60
N THR A 39 -7.54 0.78 -11.00
CA THR A 39 -6.25 0.16 -11.33
C THR A 39 -5.06 0.71 -10.55
N VAL A 40 -5.26 1.59 -9.57
CA VAL A 40 -4.23 1.99 -8.59
C VAL A 40 -3.38 0.81 -8.09
N PRO A 41 -3.96 -0.37 -7.73
CA PRO A 41 -3.16 -1.49 -7.26
C PRO A 41 -2.08 -1.94 -8.25
N GLY A 42 -2.42 -2.04 -9.54
CA GLY A 42 -1.48 -2.44 -10.59
C GLY A 42 -0.41 -1.37 -10.86
N ALA A 43 -0.81 -0.10 -10.97
CA ALA A 43 0.13 1.01 -11.16
C ALA A 43 1.14 1.09 -10.01
N SER A 44 0.67 0.90 -8.77
CA SER A 44 1.52 0.87 -7.58
C SER A 44 2.58 -0.23 -7.67
N LEU A 45 2.25 -1.42 -8.14
CA LEU A 45 3.22 -2.51 -8.28
C LEU A 45 4.21 -2.28 -9.43
N VAL A 46 3.79 -1.67 -10.53
CA VAL A 46 4.69 -1.27 -11.61
C VAL A 46 5.71 -0.23 -11.14
N ALA A 47 5.23 0.81 -10.45
CA ALA A 47 6.09 1.84 -9.88
C ALA A 47 7.05 1.25 -8.82
N MET A 48 6.54 0.37 -7.96
CA MET A 48 7.37 -0.31 -6.96
C MET A 48 8.46 -1.18 -7.58
N ARG A 49 8.12 -2.01 -8.57
CA ARG A 49 9.09 -2.84 -9.28
C ARG A 49 10.14 -1.97 -10.00
N ARG A 50 9.74 -0.85 -10.59
CA ARG A 50 10.65 0.12 -11.23
C ARG A 50 11.62 0.73 -10.21
N GLY A 51 11.11 1.19 -9.07
CA GLY A 51 11.92 1.75 -7.97
C GLY A 51 12.92 0.75 -7.41
N LEU A 52 12.48 -0.48 -7.13
CA LEU A 52 13.35 -1.54 -6.63
C LEU A 52 14.43 -1.95 -7.65
N ARG A 53 14.07 -2.04 -8.95
CA ARG A 53 15.04 -2.26 -10.03
C ARG A 53 16.10 -1.17 -10.07
N ALA A 54 15.71 0.10 -9.93
CA ALA A 54 16.64 1.22 -9.86
C ALA A 54 17.58 1.14 -8.65
N ALA A 55 17.11 0.56 -7.53
CA ALA A 55 17.92 0.28 -6.34
C ALA A 55 18.77 -1.01 -6.44
N GLY A 56 18.77 -1.70 -7.59
CA GLY A 56 19.57 -2.91 -7.83
C GLY A 56 18.87 -4.25 -7.54
N VAL A 57 17.58 -4.23 -7.22
CA VAL A 57 16.73 -5.41 -7.00
C VAL A 57 16.00 -5.75 -8.31
N ASP A 58 16.75 -6.25 -9.29
CA ASP A 58 16.29 -6.36 -10.68
C ASP A 58 16.02 -7.78 -11.19
N SER A 59 16.18 -8.79 -10.34
CA SER A 59 15.96 -10.21 -10.62
C SER A 59 15.37 -10.92 -9.38
N PRO A 60 14.59 -12.00 -9.53
CA PRO A 60 13.96 -12.70 -8.39
C PRO A 60 14.95 -13.16 -7.30
N ASP A 61 16.18 -13.49 -7.67
CA ASP A 61 17.24 -13.87 -6.74
C ASP A 61 17.96 -12.72 -6.05
N LYS A 62 17.66 -11.47 -6.44
CA LYS A 62 18.12 -10.28 -5.72
C LYS A 62 17.02 -9.86 -4.74
N ILE A 63 17.33 -9.89 -3.45
CA ILE A 63 16.39 -9.56 -2.38
C ILE A 63 16.83 -8.23 -1.76
N GLY A 64 16.01 -7.20 -1.93
CA GLY A 64 16.18 -5.93 -1.22
C GLY A 64 15.89 -6.12 0.27
N TYR A 65 16.65 -5.49 1.16
CA TYR A 65 16.34 -5.47 2.59
C TYR A 65 16.59 -4.10 3.23
N THR A 66 15.89 -3.79 4.32
CA THR A 66 16.07 -2.54 5.07
C THR A 66 16.86 -2.80 6.35
N ASP A 67 18.01 -2.15 6.52
CA ASP A 67 18.89 -2.32 7.68
C ASP A 67 19.49 -0.96 8.09
N PRO A 68 19.45 -0.56 9.38
CA PRO A 68 18.91 -1.31 10.52
C PRO A 68 17.38 -1.50 10.48
N ARG A 69 16.65 -0.53 9.90
CA ARG A 69 15.18 -0.53 9.71
C ARG A 69 14.85 0.33 8.47
N CYS A 70 13.58 0.40 8.07
CA CYS A 70 13.17 1.32 7.01
C CYS A 70 13.26 2.78 7.50
N THR A 71 13.75 3.68 6.64
CA THR A 71 13.90 5.11 6.93
C THR A 71 13.00 5.95 6.03
N SER A 72 12.93 7.26 6.28
CA SER A 72 12.22 8.20 5.40
C SER A 72 12.93 8.50 4.08
N THR A 73 14.15 8.01 3.87
CA THR A 73 14.92 8.24 2.63
C THR A 73 14.27 7.59 1.41
N PRO A 74 13.98 6.27 1.38
CA PRO A 74 13.24 5.67 0.28
C PRO A 74 11.76 6.07 0.32
N ILE A 75 11.19 6.36 -0.84
CA ILE A 75 9.78 6.71 -0.98
C ILE A 75 8.97 5.41 -1.16
N PHE A 76 8.57 4.83 -0.03
CA PHE A 76 7.66 3.68 0.09
C PHE A 76 6.28 4.11 0.58
N LEU A 77 5.22 3.46 0.12
CA LEU A 77 3.87 3.68 0.66
C LEU A 77 3.75 3.12 2.08
N THR A 78 3.58 4.01 3.06
CA THR A 78 3.30 3.72 4.48
C THR A 78 4.15 2.62 5.15
N PRO A 79 5.49 2.55 4.94
CA PRO A 79 6.30 1.61 5.70
C PRO A 79 6.27 2.00 7.18
N ASN A 80 6.42 1.01 8.08
CA ASN A 80 6.73 1.26 9.48
C ASN A 80 8.25 1.29 9.72
N THR A 81 8.67 1.97 10.78
CA THR A 81 10.08 2.11 11.16
C THR A 81 10.55 1.10 12.20
N GLU A 82 9.70 0.17 12.65
CA GLU A 82 10.00 -0.80 13.72
C GLU A 82 10.52 -2.14 13.20
N THR A 83 10.11 -2.53 11.99
CA THR A 83 10.45 -3.84 11.42
C THR A 83 11.36 -3.72 10.21
N THR A 84 12.18 -4.74 9.98
CA THR A 84 12.95 -4.87 8.75
C THR A 84 12.12 -5.58 7.69
N TYR A 85 12.33 -5.18 6.43
CA TYR A 85 11.68 -5.77 5.27
C TYR A 85 12.72 -6.49 4.43
N GLY A 86 12.35 -7.65 3.88
CA GLY A 86 12.93 -8.24 2.68
C GLY A 86 11.90 -8.11 1.55
N ILE A 87 12.32 -7.70 0.36
CA ILE A 87 11.40 -7.38 -0.74
C ILE A 87 12.02 -7.77 -2.08
N THR A 88 11.24 -8.43 -2.95
CA THR A 88 11.60 -8.65 -4.35
C THR A 88 10.36 -8.90 -5.22
N PHE A 89 10.56 -9.14 -6.51
CA PHE A 89 9.54 -9.55 -7.45
C PHE A 89 9.92 -10.87 -8.12
N LEU A 90 8.97 -11.79 -8.23
CA LEU A 90 9.10 -12.95 -9.11
C LEU A 90 8.88 -12.55 -10.57
N ASP A 91 9.52 -13.27 -11.49
CA ASP A 91 9.32 -13.17 -12.94
C ASP A 91 9.09 -14.58 -13.51
N LEU A 92 7.88 -15.10 -13.34
CA LEU A 92 7.53 -16.46 -13.75
C LEU A 92 7.51 -16.63 -15.28
N LYS A 93 7.51 -15.52 -16.05
CA LYS A 93 7.61 -15.57 -17.52
C LYS A 93 9.04 -15.90 -17.95
N ALA A 94 10.02 -15.24 -17.33
CA ALA A 94 11.43 -15.48 -17.64
C ALA A 94 12.00 -16.71 -16.91
N TRP A 95 11.51 -17.00 -15.70
CA TRP A 95 12.05 -18.07 -14.86
C TRP A 95 11.28 -19.39 -14.96
N GLY A 96 10.02 -19.36 -15.37
CA GLY A 96 9.13 -20.51 -15.24
C GLY A 96 8.80 -20.80 -13.76
N PRO A 97 8.52 -22.08 -13.41
CA PRO A 97 8.28 -22.49 -12.04
C PRO A 97 9.40 -22.03 -11.10
N THR A 98 9.05 -21.23 -10.09
CA THR A 98 10.00 -20.58 -9.18
C THR A 98 9.70 -20.99 -7.74
N VAL A 99 10.74 -21.37 -7.00
CA VAL A 99 10.67 -21.77 -5.60
C VAL A 99 11.07 -20.61 -4.70
N ILE A 100 10.31 -20.40 -3.62
CA ILE A 100 10.72 -19.58 -2.47
C ILE A 100 10.88 -20.49 -1.25
N GLU A 101 12.02 -20.42 -0.58
CA GLU A 101 12.21 -20.94 0.76
C GLU A 101 12.27 -19.79 1.75
N VAL A 102 11.35 -19.77 2.71
CA VAL A 102 11.26 -18.72 3.72
C VAL A 102 11.90 -19.16 5.04
N PRO A 103 12.53 -18.25 5.79
CA PRO A 103 13.08 -18.56 7.10
C PRO A 103 11.96 -18.94 8.09
N PRO A 104 12.26 -19.79 9.09
CA PRO A 104 11.35 -20.02 10.21
C PRO A 104 11.00 -18.71 10.94
N GLN A 105 9.86 -18.70 11.62
CA GLN A 105 9.39 -17.55 12.42
C GLN A 105 9.33 -16.25 11.62
N SER A 106 8.74 -16.32 10.43
CA SER A 106 8.53 -15.19 9.53
C SER A 106 7.05 -14.94 9.25
N LEU A 107 6.73 -13.75 8.76
CA LEU A 107 5.44 -13.30 8.27
C LEU A 107 5.68 -12.78 6.85
N CYS A 108 5.63 -13.67 5.88
CA CYS A 108 5.90 -13.34 4.49
C CYS A 108 4.60 -13.41 3.68
N VAL A 109 4.52 -12.62 2.62
CA VAL A 109 3.31 -12.52 1.78
C VAL A 109 3.74 -12.54 0.32
N VAL A 110 2.96 -13.23 -0.50
CA VAL A 110 3.03 -13.12 -1.96
C VAL A 110 1.71 -12.58 -2.47
N ASP A 111 1.80 -11.45 -3.18
CA ASP A 111 0.72 -10.86 -3.94
C ASP A 111 1.01 -10.98 -5.44
N ASP A 112 -0.02 -11.12 -6.25
CA ASP A 112 0.11 -11.09 -7.70
C ASP A 112 0.31 -9.65 -8.21
N PHE A 113 0.50 -9.45 -9.51
CA PHE A 113 0.81 -8.12 -10.06
C PHE A 113 -0.37 -7.13 -10.10
N TRP A 114 -1.48 -7.43 -9.40
CA TRP A 114 -2.62 -6.55 -9.16
C TRP A 114 -2.90 -6.34 -7.66
N PHE A 115 -1.95 -6.67 -6.78
CA PHE A 115 -2.16 -6.79 -5.32
C PHE A 115 -3.35 -7.69 -4.99
N ARG A 116 -3.48 -8.85 -5.65
CA ARG A 116 -4.36 -9.91 -5.17
C ARG A 116 -3.54 -10.91 -4.38
N TYR A 117 -4.02 -11.25 -3.20
CA TYR A 117 -3.42 -12.25 -2.34
C TYR A 117 -3.21 -13.59 -3.08
N VAL A 118 -1.99 -14.12 -3.02
CA VAL A 118 -1.68 -15.48 -3.48
C VAL A 118 -1.54 -16.41 -2.28
N THR A 119 -0.65 -16.07 -1.34
CA THR A 119 -0.44 -16.85 -0.11
C THR A 119 0.31 -16.06 0.94
N ASP A 120 0.06 -16.38 2.20
CA ASP A 120 1.00 -16.13 3.29
C ASP A 120 2.05 -17.25 3.34
N MET A 121 3.25 -16.92 3.80
CA MET A 121 4.30 -17.87 4.13
C MET A 121 4.82 -17.56 5.54
N GLY A 122 5.35 -18.56 6.24
CA GLY A 122 5.72 -18.46 7.64
C GLY A 122 4.54 -18.71 8.59
N ILE A 123 4.44 -17.93 9.67
CA ILE A 123 3.52 -18.14 10.79
C ILE A 123 2.05 -18.18 10.35
N ALA A 124 1.65 -17.30 9.44
CA ALA A 124 0.30 -17.25 8.89
C ALA A 124 0.09 -18.19 7.68
N GLY A 125 1.19 -18.72 7.12
CA GLY A 125 1.16 -19.63 5.98
C GLY A 125 0.98 -21.10 6.38
N PRO A 126 0.91 -22.00 5.39
CA PRO A 126 0.74 -23.43 5.62
C PRO A 126 1.92 -24.07 6.38
N ASP A 127 3.12 -23.46 6.34
CA ASP A 127 4.27 -23.94 7.13
C ASP A 127 4.20 -23.62 8.64
N LYS A 128 3.25 -22.80 9.09
CA LYS A 128 3.01 -22.45 10.50
C LYS A 128 4.26 -21.93 11.22
N GLY A 129 5.15 -21.25 10.50
CA GLY A 129 6.37 -20.64 11.04
C GLY A 129 7.53 -21.61 11.20
N ALA A 130 7.42 -22.84 10.70
CA ALA A 130 8.54 -23.79 10.67
C ALA A 130 9.52 -23.49 9.51
N GLY A 131 9.13 -22.64 8.57
CA GLY A 131 9.82 -22.50 7.28
C GLY A 131 9.36 -23.59 6.31
N GLY A 132 9.40 -23.30 5.01
CA GLY A 132 8.88 -24.20 3.99
C GLY A 132 9.29 -23.82 2.59
N LYS A 133 9.05 -24.75 1.65
CA LYS A 133 9.30 -24.55 0.22
C LYS A 133 7.98 -24.28 -0.49
N TYR A 134 7.91 -23.15 -1.18
CA TYR A 134 6.74 -22.66 -1.88
C TYR A 134 7.02 -22.65 -3.37
N LEU A 135 6.21 -23.33 -4.17
CA LEU A 135 6.39 -23.42 -5.62
C LEU A 135 5.34 -22.56 -6.32
N PHE A 136 5.80 -21.54 -7.04
CA PHE A 136 4.95 -20.66 -7.84
C PHE A 136 5.02 -21.04 -9.30
N LEU A 137 3.88 -21.40 -9.88
CA LEU A 137 3.75 -21.81 -11.27
C LEU A 137 3.24 -20.63 -12.11
N PRO A 138 3.78 -20.44 -13.33
CA PRO A 138 3.29 -19.39 -14.23
C PRO A 138 1.83 -19.67 -14.66
N PRO A 139 1.10 -18.62 -15.06
CA PRO A 139 -0.23 -18.76 -15.66
C PRO A 139 -0.24 -19.78 -16.80
N GLY A 140 -1.17 -20.75 -16.74
CA GLY A 140 -1.34 -21.77 -17.78
C GLY A 140 -0.29 -22.88 -17.80
N TYR A 141 0.48 -23.06 -16.72
CA TYR A 141 1.50 -24.12 -16.63
C TYR A 141 0.90 -25.53 -16.66
N ASP A 142 1.39 -26.36 -17.60
CA ASP A 142 0.97 -27.74 -17.85
C ASP A 142 2.07 -28.78 -17.58
N GLY A 143 3.21 -28.35 -17.04
CA GLY A 143 4.35 -29.21 -16.72
C GLY A 143 4.22 -29.96 -15.39
N GLU A 144 5.33 -30.60 -14.98
CA GLU A 144 5.37 -31.41 -13.76
C GLU A 144 5.17 -30.59 -12.48
N ARG A 145 4.50 -31.21 -11.51
CA ARG A 145 4.18 -30.66 -10.19
C ARG A 145 4.75 -31.60 -9.14
N PRO A 146 6.03 -31.44 -8.77
CA PRO A 146 6.67 -32.33 -7.82
C PRO A 146 6.04 -32.20 -6.43
N ASP A 147 6.03 -33.30 -5.68
CA ASP A 147 5.66 -33.31 -4.26
C ASP A 147 6.68 -32.54 -3.41
N GLY A 148 6.29 -32.20 -2.17
CA GLY A 148 7.18 -31.57 -1.19
C GLY A 148 7.19 -30.04 -1.21
N TYR A 149 6.31 -29.42 -1.99
CA TYR A 149 6.12 -27.97 -2.06
C TYR A 149 4.69 -27.57 -1.69
N TYR A 150 4.53 -26.37 -1.12
CA TYR A 150 3.26 -25.66 -1.13
C TYR A 150 3.12 -24.97 -2.49
N THR A 151 2.34 -25.58 -3.38
CA THR A 151 2.28 -25.18 -4.80
C THR A 151 1.10 -24.25 -5.08
N TYR A 152 1.38 -23.14 -5.75
CA TYR A 152 0.41 -22.12 -6.15
C TYR A 152 0.52 -21.82 -7.64
N GLU A 153 -0.61 -21.74 -8.33
CA GLU A 153 -0.69 -21.18 -9.67
C GLU A 153 -0.93 -19.68 -9.58
N SER A 154 0.00 -18.88 -10.09
CA SER A 154 -0.19 -17.43 -10.06
C SER A 154 -1.10 -16.98 -11.22
N PRO A 155 -2.05 -16.06 -10.97
CA PRO A 155 -2.83 -15.41 -12.03
C PRO A 155 -1.99 -14.49 -12.94
N THR A 156 -0.79 -14.10 -12.50
CA THR A 156 0.15 -13.21 -13.21
C THR A 156 1.54 -13.83 -13.31
N PHE A 157 2.32 -13.43 -14.30
CA PHE A 157 3.73 -13.79 -14.41
C PHE A 157 4.58 -13.08 -13.35
N THR A 158 4.30 -11.81 -13.08
CA THR A 158 4.99 -11.05 -12.03
C THR A 158 4.28 -11.25 -10.69
N ASN A 159 5.02 -11.43 -9.60
CA ASN A 159 4.44 -11.49 -8.25
C ASN A 159 5.31 -10.65 -7.30
N PHE A 160 4.68 -9.93 -6.38
CA PHE A 160 5.34 -9.17 -5.34
C PHE A 160 5.59 -10.06 -4.12
N VAL A 161 6.80 -10.02 -3.57
CA VAL A 161 7.20 -10.85 -2.43
C VAL A 161 7.68 -9.96 -1.30
N VAL A 162 7.07 -10.13 -0.13
CA VAL A 162 7.51 -9.51 1.12
C VAL A 162 7.94 -10.59 2.10
N ILE A 163 9.12 -10.38 2.70
CA ILE A 163 9.73 -11.26 3.69
C ILE A 163 9.94 -10.44 4.96
N ARG A 164 9.13 -10.68 5.99
CA ARG A 164 9.35 -10.09 7.32
C ARG A 164 9.69 -11.20 8.30
N ALA A 165 10.94 -11.29 8.72
CA ALA A 165 11.39 -12.31 9.66
C ALA A 165 11.57 -11.73 11.06
N LEU A 166 11.09 -12.42 12.11
CA LEU A 166 11.23 -11.94 13.50
C LEU A 166 12.69 -11.88 13.95
N GLY A 167 13.56 -12.72 13.39
CA GLY A 167 15.01 -12.69 13.61
C GLY A 167 15.76 -11.56 12.88
N GLY A 168 15.04 -10.61 12.28
CA GLY A 168 15.62 -9.45 11.60
C GLY A 168 16.40 -9.81 10.32
N VAL A 169 17.34 -8.94 9.94
CA VAL A 169 18.14 -9.10 8.70
C VAL A 169 18.88 -10.43 8.61
N PRO A 170 19.52 -10.98 9.68
CA PRO A 170 20.16 -12.28 9.61
C PRO A 170 19.20 -13.42 9.22
N ALA A 171 17.95 -13.37 9.67
CA ALA A 171 16.92 -14.34 9.29
C ALA A 171 16.42 -14.11 7.85
N ILE A 172 16.21 -12.85 7.43
CA ILE A 172 15.85 -12.51 6.04
C ILE A 172 16.89 -13.09 5.05
N LYS A 173 18.18 -13.02 5.39
CA LYS A 173 19.28 -13.54 4.55
C LYS A 173 19.35 -15.06 4.43
N GLN A 174 18.53 -15.80 5.18
CA GLN A 174 18.37 -17.25 5.03
C GLN A 174 17.36 -17.62 3.93
N SER A 175 16.57 -16.65 3.45
CA SER A 175 15.61 -16.89 2.38
C SER A 175 16.33 -17.37 1.11
N ARG A 176 15.66 -18.21 0.32
CA ARG A 176 16.15 -18.65 -0.99
C ARG A 176 15.08 -18.47 -2.05
N ILE A 177 15.47 -17.97 -3.23
CA ILE A 177 14.59 -17.86 -4.40
C ILE A 177 15.35 -18.37 -5.62
N TYR A 178 14.83 -19.41 -6.27
CA TYR A 178 15.49 -20.10 -7.38
C TYR A 178 14.48 -20.76 -8.33
N LYS A 179 14.88 -21.10 -9.56
CA LYS A 179 14.02 -21.84 -10.49
C LYS A 179 13.89 -23.28 -10.03
N LEU A 180 12.72 -23.90 -10.22
CA LEU A 180 12.54 -25.33 -9.90
C LEU A 180 13.58 -26.22 -10.59
N SER A 181 14.02 -25.85 -11.81
CA SER A 181 15.07 -26.56 -12.56
C SER A 181 16.44 -26.60 -11.87
N ASP A 182 16.68 -25.72 -10.90
CA ASP A 182 17.98 -25.53 -10.27
C ASP A 182 18.05 -26.18 -8.87
N VAL A 183 17.04 -26.99 -8.49
CA VAL A 183 16.90 -27.57 -7.14
C VAL A 183 18.10 -28.42 -6.70
N ASP A 184 18.78 -29.07 -7.65
CA ASP A 184 19.97 -29.89 -7.36
C ASP A 184 21.23 -29.06 -7.14
N ALA A 185 21.22 -27.78 -7.53
CA ALA A 185 22.35 -26.86 -7.42
C ALA A 185 21.85 -25.41 -7.29
N VAL A 186 21.18 -25.12 -6.17
CA VAL A 186 20.55 -23.82 -5.90
C VAL A 186 21.59 -22.68 -5.93
N PRO A 187 21.43 -21.68 -6.81
CA PRO A 187 22.31 -20.51 -6.84
C PRO A 187 22.20 -19.68 -5.57
N GLU A 188 23.29 -19.00 -5.18
CA GLU A 188 23.27 -18.05 -4.08
C GLU A 188 22.51 -16.77 -4.45
N ASN A 189 21.61 -16.34 -3.56
CA ASN A 189 20.87 -15.09 -3.71
C ASN A 189 21.75 -13.88 -3.38
N THR A 190 21.48 -12.76 -4.04
CA THR A 190 22.12 -11.47 -3.73
C THR A 190 21.23 -10.66 -2.80
N PHE A 191 21.79 -10.04 -1.77
CA PHE A 191 21.04 -9.18 -0.85
C PHE A 191 21.48 -7.73 -0.97
N VAL A 192 20.53 -6.83 -1.23
CA VAL A 192 20.79 -5.40 -1.46
C VAL A 192 20.20 -4.58 -0.32
N ASN A 193 21.01 -3.83 0.43
CA ASN A 193 20.47 -2.95 1.47
C ASN A 193 19.85 -1.71 0.81
N VAL A 194 18.54 -1.56 0.93
CA VAL A 194 17.75 -0.45 0.38
C VAL A 194 17.23 0.50 1.46
N GLY A 195 17.55 0.27 2.73
CA GLY A 195 16.97 0.99 3.88
C GLY A 195 17.19 2.51 3.89
N GLU A 196 18.30 2.97 3.30
CA GLU A 196 18.69 4.38 3.20
C GLU A 196 18.97 4.82 1.76
N GLN A 197 18.62 4.02 0.76
CA GLN A 197 18.80 4.42 -0.64
C GLN A 197 17.69 5.38 -1.09
N GLU A 198 18.03 6.35 -1.92
CA GLU A 198 17.07 7.24 -2.57
C GLU A 198 16.48 6.58 -3.81
N PHE A 199 15.21 6.20 -3.74
CA PHE A 199 14.42 5.73 -4.89
C PHE A 199 12.92 5.92 -4.62
N ASN A 200 12.12 5.81 -5.68
CA ASN A 200 10.67 6.01 -5.63
C ASN A 200 9.90 4.76 -6.06
N THR A 201 8.95 4.33 -5.23
CA THR A 201 8.05 3.20 -5.50
C THR A 201 6.58 3.61 -5.68
N VAL A 202 6.27 4.90 -5.59
CA VAL A 202 4.92 5.46 -5.66
C VAL A 202 4.55 5.74 -7.11
N HIS A 203 3.36 5.29 -7.49
CA HIS A 203 2.82 5.46 -8.84
C HIS A 203 2.55 6.93 -9.19
N SER A 204 2.46 7.19 -10.49
CA SER A 204 2.25 8.53 -11.03
C SER A 204 0.80 9.00 -10.81
N ASN A 205 0.58 10.33 -10.75
CA ASN A 205 -0.73 10.97 -10.61
C ASN A 205 -1.06 11.90 -11.80
N ASP A 206 -0.42 11.62 -12.94
CA ASP A 206 -0.56 12.30 -14.22
C ASP A 206 -0.68 11.25 -15.34
N PHE A 207 -0.58 11.66 -16.61
CA PHE A 207 -0.66 10.72 -17.74
C PHE A 207 0.23 9.48 -17.60
N SER A 208 1.40 9.58 -16.96
CA SER A 208 2.34 8.47 -16.81
C SER A 208 1.75 7.29 -16.02
N PHE A 209 0.67 7.52 -15.25
CA PHE A 209 -0.13 6.44 -14.65
C PHE A 209 -0.67 5.47 -15.70
N PHE A 210 -1.17 5.98 -16.83
CA PHE A 210 -1.70 5.14 -17.89
C PHE A 210 -0.59 4.37 -18.62
N GLU A 211 0.63 4.91 -18.66
CA GLU A 211 1.80 4.18 -19.14
C GLU A 211 2.19 3.04 -18.19
N GLU A 212 2.09 3.24 -16.87
CA GLU A 212 2.27 2.18 -15.87
C GLU A 212 1.27 1.05 -16.08
N ILE A 213 -0.01 1.37 -16.27
CA ILE A 213 -1.05 0.37 -16.56
C ILE A 213 -0.83 -0.31 -17.91
N ALA A 214 -0.45 0.45 -18.95
CA ALA A 214 -0.16 -0.12 -20.26
C ALA A 214 1.02 -1.09 -20.21
N GLN A 215 2.06 -0.77 -19.44
CA GLN A 215 3.18 -1.68 -19.20
C GLN A 215 2.69 -2.98 -18.57
N LEU A 216 1.90 -2.91 -17.49
CA LEU A 216 1.35 -4.08 -16.82
C LEU A 216 0.53 -4.96 -17.80
N VAL A 217 -0.44 -4.34 -18.49
CA VAL A 217 -1.33 -5.05 -19.44
C VAL A 217 -0.56 -5.71 -20.59
N ALA A 218 0.59 -5.16 -21.00
CA ALA A 218 1.43 -5.74 -22.04
C ALA A 218 2.26 -6.94 -21.56
N GLU A 219 2.62 -6.98 -20.27
CA GLU A 219 3.50 -8.01 -19.71
C GLU A 219 2.73 -9.24 -19.22
N GLU A 220 1.51 -9.03 -18.71
CA GLU A 220 0.67 -10.02 -18.02
C GLU A 220 -0.35 -10.72 -18.94
N PRO A 221 -0.84 -11.93 -18.60
CA PRO A 221 -1.79 -12.64 -19.44
C PRO A 221 -3.14 -11.90 -19.54
N THR A 222 -3.87 -12.12 -20.64
CA THR A 222 -5.20 -11.50 -20.85
C THR A 222 -6.23 -11.89 -19.81
N THR A 223 -6.02 -12.99 -19.09
CA THR A 223 -6.85 -13.48 -17.97
C THR A 223 -6.53 -12.79 -16.64
N ALA A 224 -5.50 -11.93 -16.57
CA ALA A 224 -5.11 -11.27 -15.33
C ALA A 224 -6.18 -10.28 -14.83
N LEU A 225 -7.01 -9.73 -15.72
CA LEU A 225 -8.10 -8.81 -15.39
C LEU A 225 -9.47 -9.41 -15.72
N ASP A 226 -10.50 -8.98 -14.99
CA ASP A 226 -11.88 -9.27 -15.38
C ASP A 226 -12.29 -8.47 -16.63
N PRO A 227 -13.34 -8.93 -17.35
CA PRO A 227 -13.78 -8.31 -18.60
C PRO A 227 -14.16 -6.83 -18.49
N GLU A 228 -14.71 -6.37 -17.36
CA GLU A 228 -15.16 -4.98 -17.20
C GLU A 228 -13.98 -4.01 -17.04
N ARG A 229 -12.99 -4.39 -16.22
CA ARG A 229 -11.73 -3.61 -16.11
C ARG A 229 -10.94 -3.64 -17.41
N ALA A 230 -10.79 -4.82 -18.02
CA ALA A 230 -10.10 -4.96 -19.30
C ALA A 230 -10.81 -4.17 -20.41
N GLY A 231 -12.15 -4.21 -20.46
CA GLY A 231 -12.97 -3.46 -21.40
C GLY A 231 -12.81 -1.95 -21.24
N THR A 232 -12.83 -1.45 -20.00
CA THR A 232 -12.60 -0.03 -19.69
C THR A 232 -11.24 0.43 -20.22
N LEU A 233 -10.16 -0.29 -19.91
CA LEU A 233 -8.82 0.01 -20.40
C LEU A 233 -8.74 -0.04 -21.94
N ALA A 234 -9.39 -1.03 -22.55
CA ALA A 234 -9.42 -1.20 -23.99
C ALA A 234 -10.11 -0.02 -24.71
N THR A 235 -11.09 0.64 -24.10
CA THR A 235 -11.70 1.85 -24.67
C THR A 235 -10.74 3.03 -24.73
N LEU A 236 -9.73 3.06 -23.86
CA LEU A 236 -8.69 4.09 -23.80
C LEU A 236 -7.45 3.73 -24.64
N GLY A 237 -7.49 2.63 -25.39
CA GLY A 237 -6.37 2.14 -26.21
C GLY A 237 -5.35 1.28 -25.47
N ILE A 238 -5.59 0.95 -24.19
CA ILE A 238 -4.70 0.07 -23.41
C ILE A 238 -5.15 -1.38 -23.59
N ARG A 239 -4.40 -2.15 -24.39
CA ARG A 239 -4.76 -3.53 -24.78
C ARG A 239 -3.53 -4.41 -24.86
N HIS A 240 -3.68 -5.66 -24.44
CA HIS A 240 -2.60 -6.65 -24.59
C HIS A 240 -2.20 -6.80 -26.06
N GLY A 241 -0.89 -6.82 -26.33
CA GLY A 241 -0.32 -6.97 -27.67
C GLY A 241 -0.40 -5.74 -28.58
N THR A 242 -0.90 -4.59 -28.09
CA THR A 242 -0.93 -3.33 -28.84
C THR A 242 -0.15 -2.25 -28.08
N PRO A 243 0.81 -1.54 -28.71
CA PRO A 243 1.48 -0.41 -28.08
C PRO A 243 0.47 0.67 -27.66
N PHE A 244 0.57 1.15 -26.43
CA PHE A 244 -0.22 2.29 -25.97
C PHE A 244 0.38 3.59 -26.53
N ALA A 245 -0.28 4.15 -27.54
CA ALA A 245 0.16 5.35 -28.24
C ALA A 245 -1.05 6.25 -28.54
N PRO A 246 -1.67 6.87 -27.51
CA PRO A 246 -2.79 7.79 -27.72
C PRO A 246 -2.34 9.02 -28.51
N ASP A 247 -3.26 9.62 -29.27
CA ASP A 247 -3.02 10.92 -29.89
C ASP A 247 -2.96 12.04 -28.83
N GLU A 248 -2.58 13.25 -29.25
CA GLU A 248 -2.45 14.40 -28.35
C GLU A 248 -3.75 14.71 -27.59
N ARG A 249 -4.90 14.54 -28.25
CA ARG A 249 -6.23 14.76 -27.66
C ARG A 249 -6.47 13.80 -26.51
N LEU A 250 -6.40 12.50 -26.75
CA LEU A 250 -6.65 11.49 -25.73
C LEU A 250 -5.59 11.56 -24.62
N ARG A 251 -4.33 11.84 -24.97
CA ARG A 251 -3.27 12.06 -23.99
C ARG A 251 -3.60 13.20 -23.02
N GLY A 252 -4.11 14.33 -23.53
CA GLY A 252 -4.52 15.47 -22.70
C GLY A 252 -5.68 15.12 -21.76
N ILE A 253 -6.70 14.44 -22.28
CA ILE A 253 -7.85 13.98 -21.48
C ILE A 253 -7.41 13.02 -20.37
N LEU A 254 -6.51 12.09 -20.67
CA LEU A 254 -6.01 11.14 -19.68
C LEU A 254 -5.13 11.83 -18.62
N ASP A 255 -4.33 12.84 -18.97
CA ASP A 255 -3.61 13.64 -17.97
C ASP A 255 -4.56 14.31 -16.98
N GLU A 256 -5.62 14.94 -17.50
CA GLU A 256 -6.67 15.57 -16.69
C GLU A 256 -7.41 14.52 -15.83
N ALA A 257 -7.75 13.38 -16.42
CA ALA A 257 -8.40 12.27 -15.73
C ALA A 257 -7.58 11.79 -14.52
N ALA A 258 -6.27 11.58 -14.69
CA ALA A 258 -5.38 11.16 -13.60
C ALA A 258 -5.32 12.20 -12.48
N ARG A 259 -5.22 13.50 -12.82
CA ARG A 259 -5.17 14.57 -11.81
C ARG A 259 -6.46 14.66 -11.02
N ILE A 260 -7.61 14.57 -11.69
CA ILE A 260 -8.94 14.56 -11.06
C ILE A 260 -9.06 13.34 -10.15
N ALA A 261 -8.74 12.15 -10.66
CA ALA A 261 -8.86 10.90 -9.92
C ALA A 261 -7.90 10.85 -8.72
N ALA A 262 -6.68 11.38 -8.83
CA ALA A 262 -5.76 11.52 -7.70
C ALA A 262 -6.30 12.48 -6.63
N GLY A 263 -7.02 13.54 -7.03
CA GLY A 263 -7.77 14.40 -6.10
C GLY A 263 -8.89 13.64 -5.38
N MET A 264 -9.66 12.85 -6.13
CA MET A 264 -10.72 11.98 -5.57
C MET A 264 -10.14 10.94 -4.60
N SER A 265 -9.05 10.26 -4.94
CA SER A 265 -8.38 9.30 -4.06
C SER A 265 -7.89 9.92 -2.76
N ARG A 266 -7.40 11.17 -2.79
CA ARG A 266 -7.02 11.91 -1.57
C ARG A 266 -8.23 12.25 -0.71
N ALA A 267 -9.34 12.67 -1.31
CA ALA A 267 -10.58 12.91 -0.57
C ALA A 267 -11.09 11.62 0.08
N ILE A 268 -11.13 10.52 -0.67
CA ILE A 268 -11.49 9.18 -0.17
C ILE A 268 -10.57 8.76 0.99
N LEU A 269 -9.25 8.98 0.86
CA LEU A 269 -8.28 8.60 1.89
C LEU A 269 -8.41 9.44 3.17
N TYR A 270 -8.41 10.76 3.04
CA TYR A 270 -8.26 11.67 4.18
C TYR A 270 -9.60 12.10 4.80
N THR A 271 -10.67 12.15 4.01
CA THR A 271 -12.02 12.60 4.42
C THR A 271 -13.10 11.67 3.82
N PRO A 272 -13.06 10.36 4.11
CA PRO A 272 -14.02 9.39 3.60
C PRO A 272 -15.45 9.75 4.02
N ARG A 273 -16.40 9.48 3.12
CA ARG A 273 -17.84 9.73 3.36
C ARG A 273 -18.53 8.58 4.10
N ASP A 274 -17.98 7.37 3.98
CA ASP A 274 -18.57 6.16 4.52
C ASP A 274 -18.32 6.10 6.04
N PRO A 275 -19.38 6.13 6.87
CA PRO A 275 -19.22 6.06 8.33
C PRO A 275 -18.54 4.75 8.80
N GLU A 276 -18.61 3.66 8.03
CA GLU A 276 -17.92 2.40 8.36
C GLU A 276 -16.39 2.53 8.32
N THR A 277 -15.88 3.60 7.70
CA THR A 277 -14.44 3.89 7.67
C THR A 277 -13.93 4.35 9.02
N PHE A 278 -14.76 4.96 9.86
CA PHE A 278 -14.34 5.52 11.13
C PHE A 278 -14.31 4.45 12.23
N ARG A 279 -13.26 4.48 13.05
CA ARG A 279 -13.02 3.47 14.09
C ARG A 279 -14.04 3.58 15.23
N TRP A 280 -14.39 4.81 15.60
CA TRP A 280 -15.32 5.12 16.68
C TRP A 280 -16.30 6.21 16.23
N GLU A 281 -17.50 6.19 16.78
CA GLU A 281 -18.52 7.21 16.51
C GLU A 281 -18.03 8.60 16.92
N GLY A 282 -18.13 9.58 16.01
CA GLY A 282 -17.69 10.95 16.23
C GLY A 282 -16.17 11.17 16.25
N SER A 283 -15.38 10.13 15.99
CA SER A 283 -13.91 10.22 15.93
C SER A 283 -13.40 10.51 14.51
N SER A 284 -12.22 11.13 14.39
CA SER A 284 -11.52 11.29 13.10
C SER A 284 -10.68 10.06 12.72
N TRP A 285 -10.46 9.13 13.64
CA TRP A 285 -9.64 7.94 13.42
C TRP A 285 -10.33 6.96 12.47
N LYS A 286 -9.60 6.53 11.44
CA LYS A 286 -10.08 5.72 10.32
C LYS A 286 -9.44 4.33 10.34
N ASN A 287 -10.22 3.30 10.05
CA ASN A 287 -9.78 1.93 9.84
C ASN A 287 -9.47 1.69 8.34
N PRO A 288 -8.22 1.36 7.97
CA PRO A 288 -7.88 1.14 6.56
C PRO A 288 -8.49 -0.13 5.96
N PHE A 289 -8.91 -1.10 6.78
CA PHE A 289 -9.61 -2.31 6.35
C PHE A 289 -11.12 -2.19 6.56
N VAL A 290 -11.76 -1.29 5.80
CA VAL A 290 -13.22 -1.07 5.85
C VAL A 290 -13.95 -2.37 5.51
N GLY A 291 -14.97 -2.71 6.31
CA GLY A 291 -15.69 -3.99 6.20
C GLY A 291 -14.89 -5.22 6.67
N GLY A 292 -13.66 -5.04 7.18
CA GLY A 292 -12.80 -6.12 7.67
C GLY A 292 -12.31 -7.08 6.58
N SER A 293 -12.48 -6.76 5.30
CA SER A 293 -12.12 -7.65 4.19
C SER A 293 -10.84 -7.19 3.50
N TYR A 294 -9.88 -8.10 3.35
CA TYR A 294 -8.66 -7.84 2.56
C TYR A 294 -8.97 -7.70 1.06
N GLU A 295 -10.10 -8.25 0.58
CA GLU A 295 -10.56 -8.09 -0.81
C GLU A 295 -11.48 -6.87 -1.01
N PHE A 296 -11.81 -6.20 0.10
CA PHE A 296 -12.81 -5.14 0.20
C PHE A 296 -14.17 -5.58 -0.35
N LEU A 297 -14.55 -6.84 -0.10
CA LEU A 297 -15.83 -7.40 -0.52
C LEU A 297 -16.83 -7.39 0.64
N SER A 298 -18.08 -7.00 0.33
CA SER A 298 -19.25 -7.11 1.21
C SER A 298 -20.47 -7.48 0.37
N ASP A 299 -21.23 -8.50 0.79
CA ASP A 299 -22.44 -8.98 0.12
C ASP A 299 -22.30 -9.22 -1.41
N GLY A 300 -21.14 -9.73 -1.83
CA GLY A 300 -20.82 -10.01 -3.23
C GLY A 300 -20.44 -8.79 -4.07
N ALA A 301 -20.42 -7.59 -3.49
CA ALA A 301 -19.96 -6.36 -4.11
C ALA A 301 -18.61 -5.92 -3.55
N ARG A 302 -17.80 -5.26 -4.37
CA ARG A 302 -16.56 -4.64 -3.91
C ARG A 302 -16.81 -3.21 -3.45
N ASN A 303 -16.39 -2.86 -2.25
CA ASN A 303 -16.31 -1.48 -1.80
C ASN A 303 -15.15 -0.80 -2.54
N LEU A 304 -15.49 -0.07 -3.60
CA LEU A 304 -14.51 0.59 -4.47
C LEU A 304 -13.77 1.71 -3.74
N ASP A 305 -14.47 2.51 -2.95
CA ASP A 305 -13.87 3.61 -2.16
C ASP A 305 -12.90 3.03 -1.12
N ALA A 306 -13.26 1.95 -0.41
CA ALA A 306 -12.37 1.28 0.54
C ALA A 306 -11.11 0.70 -0.13
N ARG A 307 -11.25 0.06 -1.30
CA ARG A 307 -10.09 -0.44 -2.05
C ARG A 307 -9.19 0.71 -2.52
N THR A 308 -9.78 1.80 -3.02
CA THR A 308 -9.03 3.00 -3.41
C THR A 308 -8.33 3.63 -2.22
N LEU A 309 -9.01 3.78 -1.08
CA LEU A 309 -8.45 4.24 0.19
C LEU A 309 -7.19 3.44 0.55
N PHE A 310 -7.32 2.11 0.59
CA PHE A 310 -6.21 1.25 0.98
C PHE A 310 -5.05 1.33 -0.02
N HIS A 311 -5.27 1.00 -1.30
CA HIS A 311 -4.16 0.87 -2.25
C HIS A 311 -3.57 2.21 -2.71
N TYR A 312 -4.27 3.32 -2.50
CA TYR A 312 -3.67 4.62 -2.73
C TYR A 312 -2.69 4.97 -1.59
N ALA A 313 -2.94 4.54 -0.36
CA ALA A 313 -2.09 4.85 0.79
C ALA A 313 -1.04 3.77 1.11
N ALA A 314 -1.38 2.50 0.93
CA ALA A 314 -0.69 1.36 1.50
C ALA A 314 -0.45 0.24 0.49
N THR A 315 0.38 -0.72 0.89
CA THR A 315 0.83 -1.85 0.07
C THR A 315 0.74 -3.14 0.87
N VAL A 316 0.84 -4.28 0.17
CA VAL A 316 0.61 -5.64 0.68
C VAL A 316 -0.84 -5.86 1.08
N ILE A 317 -1.41 -6.99 0.65
CA ILE A 317 -2.73 -7.40 1.09
C ILE A 317 -2.71 -8.85 1.57
N THR A 318 -3.29 -9.12 2.73
CA THR A 318 -3.39 -10.49 3.26
C THR A 318 -4.56 -10.59 4.23
N PRO A 319 -5.25 -11.75 4.29
CA PRO A 319 -6.24 -12.03 5.33
C PRO A 319 -5.70 -11.74 6.74
N ALA A 320 -4.42 -11.99 7.00
CA ALA A 320 -3.81 -11.80 8.32
C ALA A 320 -3.74 -10.32 8.76
N MET A 321 -3.69 -9.37 7.82
CA MET A 321 -3.72 -7.94 8.13
C MET A 321 -5.14 -7.40 8.30
N ALA A 322 -6.11 -7.92 7.53
CA ALA A 322 -7.51 -7.51 7.65
C ALA A 322 -8.21 -8.12 8.88
N HIS A 323 -7.79 -9.32 9.29
CA HIS A 323 -8.34 -10.06 10.43
C HIS A 323 -7.28 -10.39 11.47
N ALA A 324 -6.79 -9.37 12.17
CA ALA A 324 -5.90 -9.57 13.31
C ALA A 324 -6.59 -10.45 14.38
N GLN A 325 -5.82 -11.35 14.98
CA GLN A 325 -6.28 -12.20 16.08
C GLN A 325 -5.88 -11.58 17.42
N VAL A 326 -6.62 -11.89 18.47
CA VAL A 326 -6.25 -11.45 19.82
C VAL A 326 -4.83 -11.91 20.15
N GLY A 327 -3.97 -10.96 20.47
CA GLY A 327 -2.57 -11.17 20.82
C GLY A 327 -1.65 -11.58 19.66
N ALA A 328 -2.10 -11.48 18.40
CA ALA A 328 -1.30 -11.81 17.21
C ALA A 328 -1.61 -10.91 16.00
N GLY A 329 -0.63 -10.76 15.10
CA GLY A 329 -0.75 -9.84 13.97
C GLY A 329 -0.64 -8.37 14.38
N SER A 330 -1.25 -7.48 13.60
CA SER A 330 -1.20 -6.05 13.81
C SER A 330 -2.54 -5.40 13.47
N ALA A 331 -2.88 -4.32 14.18
CA ALA A 331 -4.02 -3.46 13.87
C ALA A 331 -3.57 -2.02 13.61
N TYR A 332 -4.36 -1.31 12.81
CA TYR A 332 -4.00 -0.01 12.26
C TYR A 332 -5.17 0.96 12.35
N ILE A 333 -4.91 2.20 12.76
CA ILE A 333 -5.81 3.33 12.53
C ILE A 333 -4.99 4.56 12.16
N TYR A 334 -5.60 5.49 11.43
CA TYR A 334 -4.95 6.73 11.02
C TYR A 334 -5.91 7.91 11.07
N THR A 335 -5.38 9.13 11.08
CA THR A 335 -6.18 10.34 10.84
C THR A 335 -5.35 11.35 10.05
N ALA A 336 -5.99 12.34 9.46
CA ALA A 336 -5.34 13.49 8.82
C ALA A 336 -5.93 14.81 9.33
N GLU A 337 -6.67 14.73 10.43
CA GLU A 337 -7.47 15.81 11.00
C GLU A 337 -7.18 15.94 12.50
N ASP A 338 -7.31 17.15 13.04
CA ASP A 338 -7.34 17.40 14.48
C ASP A 338 -8.76 17.29 15.06
N ALA A 339 -8.89 17.54 16.36
CA ALA A 339 -10.14 17.45 17.11
C ALA A 339 -11.25 18.40 16.61
N ASP A 340 -10.88 19.46 15.86
CA ASP A 340 -11.83 20.41 15.26
C ASP A 340 -12.17 20.04 13.81
N GLY A 341 -11.62 18.93 13.29
CA GLY A 341 -11.75 18.52 11.89
C GLY A 341 -10.87 19.33 10.93
N ALA A 342 -9.89 20.07 11.44
CA ALA A 342 -8.97 20.84 10.62
C ALA A 342 -7.79 19.97 10.17
N LEU A 343 -7.22 20.31 9.01
CA LEU A 343 -6.02 19.64 8.50
C LEU A 343 -4.85 19.81 9.47
N LEU A 344 -4.05 18.75 9.64
CA LEU A 344 -2.81 18.81 10.40
C LEU A 344 -1.75 19.60 9.62
N ASP A 345 -1.45 20.83 10.05
CA ASP A 345 -0.46 21.73 9.46
C ASP A 345 0.92 21.51 10.12
N GLY A 346 1.93 21.11 9.36
CA GLY A 346 3.25 20.83 9.91
C GLY A 346 4.01 22.03 10.49
N ALA A 347 3.51 23.26 10.34
CA ALA A 347 4.03 24.44 11.03
C ALA A 347 3.53 24.61 12.47
N GLU A 348 2.42 23.97 12.80
CA GLU A 348 1.72 24.13 14.09
C GLU A 348 2.18 23.10 15.12
N THR A 349 1.81 23.33 16.38
CA THR A 349 2.07 22.38 17.48
C THR A 349 0.80 21.61 17.82
N TYR A 350 0.91 20.28 17.88
CA TYR A 350 -0.17 19.39 18.27
C TYR A 350 0.26 18.46 19.40
N SER A 351 -0.71 17.96 20.16
CA SER A 351 -0.51 16.86 21.10
C SER A 351 -1.51 15.73 20.86
N LEU A 352 -1.07 14.51 21.16
CA LEU A 352 -1.92 13.31 21.18
C LEU A 352 -1.71 12.60 22.52
N ARG A 353 -2.79 12.44 23.29
CA ARG A 353 -2.76 11.61 24.51
C ARG A 353 -3.11 10.17 24.15
N ILE A 354 -2.17 9.25 24.31
CA ILE A 354 -2.40 7.81 24.24
C ILE A 354 -2.78 7.33 25.64
N PRO A 355 -4.02 6.85 25.88
CA PRO A 355 -4.44 6.43 27.21
C PRO A 355 -3.60 5.27 27.75
N ALA A 356 -3.58 5.15 29.09
CA ALA A 356 -2.90 4.05 29.76
C ALA A 356 -3.39 2.68 29.27
N ASN A 357 -2.51 1.68 29.37
CA ASN A 357 -2.74 0.32 28.89
C ASN A 357 -3.18 0.23 27.41
N PRO A 358 -2.42 0.78 26.44
CA PRO A 358 -2.70 0.55 25.03
C PRO A 358 -2.83 -0.96 24.75
N PRO A 359 -3.87 -1.42 24.04
CA PRO A 359 -4.18 -2.84 23.91
C PRO A 359 -3.26 -3.53 22.89
N ALA A 360 -1.97 -3.58 23.19
CA ALA A 360 -0.93 -4.22 22.39
C ALA A 360 -0.09 -5.15 23.26
N LYS A 361 -0.08 -6.44 22.92
CA LYS A 361 0.69 -7.47 23.62
C LYS A 361 2.20 -7.27 23.48
N ASN A 362 2.64 -6.85 22.29
CA ASN A 362 4.06 -6.73 21.99
C ASN A 362 4.54 -5.29 22.19
N PHE A 363 4.01 -4.36 21.39
CA PHE A 363 4.31 -2.93 21.44
C PHE A 363 3.32 -2.13 20.58
N TRP A 364 3.36 -0.81 20.68
CA TRP A 364 2.66 0.09 19.77
C TRP A 364 3.63 1.09 19.14
N SER A 365 3.26 1.68 18.00
CA SER A 365 3.99 2.78 17.38
C SER A 365 3.06 3.79 16.71
N ILE A 366 3.56 5.02 16.59
CA ILE A 366 3.00 6.09 15.77
C ILE A 366 4.08 6.50 14.77
N ASP A 367 3.82 6.32 13.49
CA ASP A 367 4.65 6.81 12.40
C ASP A 367 3.92 7.95 11.67
N VAL A 368 4.66 8.98 11.23
CA VAL A 368 4.12 10.15 10.55
C VAL A 368 4.47 10.15 9.07
N TYR A 369 3.47 10.45 8.23
CA TYR A 369 3.57 10.35 6.78
C TYR A 369 3.30 11.69 6.08
N ASP A 370 3.96 11.88 4.95
CA ASP A 370 3.72 12.97 4.01
C ASP A 370 2.40 12.72 3.25
N THR A 371 1.58 13.76 3.09
CA THR A 371 0.26 13.66 2.43
C THR A 371 0.33 13.62 0.89
N GLN A 372 1.46 14.01 0.28
CA GLN A 372 1.64 13.95 -1.16
C GLN A 372 2.15 12.57 -1.61
N THR A 373 3.22 12.09 -0.98
CA THR A 373 3.86 10.81 -1.34
C THR A 373 3.22 9.62 -0.64
N ARG A 374 2.54 9.84 0.50
CA ARG A 374 2.07 8.80 1.42
C ARG A 374 3.21 7.94 1.97
N SER A 375 4.43 8.47 1.94
CA SER A 375 5.64 7.89 2.52
C SER A 375 5.98 8.54 3.85
N LEU A 376 6.90 7.94 4.61
CA LEU A 376 7.37 8.51 5.88
C LEU A 376 7.75 9.99 5.66
N LEU A 377 7.28 10.87 6.55
CA LEU A 377 7.57 12.29 6.46
C LEU A 377 9.08 12.49 6.61
N GLN A 378 9.70 13.16 5.64
CA GLN A 378 11.14 13.44 5.64
C GLN A 378 11.51 14.59 6.59
N SER A 379 10.93 14.61 7.79
CA SER A 379 11.24 15.53 8.90
C SER A 379 12.37 15.00 9.79
N ALA A 380 12.56 13.69 9.81
CA ALA A 380 13.67 12.97 10.44
C ALA A 380 13.90 11.65 9.72
N LEU A 381 15.02 10.97 10.00
CA LEU A 381 15.30 9.64 9.46
C LEU A 381 14.22 8.61 9.85
N TYR A 382 13.69 8.74 11.08
CA TYR A 382 12.59 7.96 11.63
C TYR A 382 11.53 8.93 12.20
N PRO A 383 10.53 9.36 11.43
CA PRO A 383 9.48 10.28 11.88
C PRO A 383 8.42 9.52 12.69
N ALA A 384 8.84 8.85 13.77
CA ALA A 384 8.00 7.92 14.51
C ALA A 384 8.39 7.82 15.99
N LEU A 385 7.47 7.36 16.82
CA LEU A 385 7.72 6.92 18.19
C LEU A 385 7.09 5.56 18.44
N SER A 386 7.81 4.70 19.15
CA SER A 386 7.34 3.38 19.57
C SER A 386 7.37 3.27 21.09
N SER A 387 6.52 2.42 21.65
CA SER A 387 6.61 2.04 23.06
C SER A 387 7.90 1.29 23.41
N LEU A 388 8.70 0.90 22.40
CA LEU A 388 10.04 0.36 22.56
C LEU A 388 11.14 1.43 22.56
N SER A 389 10.82 2.69 22.25
CA SER A 389 11.78 3.78 22.26
C SER A 389 12.26 4.05 23.70
N GLU A 390 13.56 3.88 23.95
CA GLU A 390 14.16 4.10 25.29
C GLU A 390 13.95 5.52 25.82
N SER A 391 13.84 6.50 24.92
CA SER A 391 13.62 7.89 25.28
C SER A 391 12.19 8.19 25.69
N LEU A 392 11.20 7.36 25.30
CA LEU A 392 9.78 7.66 25.48
C LEU A 392 9.40 7.65 26.96
N GLN A 393 8.75 8.73 27.43
CA GLN A 393 8.36 8.89 28.82
C GLN A 393 6.84 8.77 28.99
N ALA A 394 6.42 7.95 29.95
CA ALA A 394 5.03 7.86 30.37
C ALA A 394 4.69 8.98 31.38
N GLU A 395 3.43 9.40 31.38
CA GLU A 395 2.84 10.22 32.42
C GLU A 395 2.64 9.40 33.71
N ALA A 396 2.37 10.08 34.83
CA ALA A 396 2.20 9.43 36.14
C ALA A 396 1.03 8.42 36.20
N ASP A 397 0.02 8.56 35.35
CA ASP A 397 -1.12 7.65 35.23
C ASP A 397 -0.88 6.49 34.25
N GLY A 398 0.31 6.39 33.67
CA GLY A 398 0.69 5.38 32.68
C GLY A 398 0.22 5.68 31.25
N SER A 399 -0.38 6.85 31.00
CA SER A 399 -0.62 7.35 29.64
C SER A 399 0.65 7.92 29.01
N TYR A 400 0.60 8.25 27.72
CA TYR A 400 1.67 8.96 27.02
C TYR A 400 1.10 10.21 26.35
N VAL A 401 1.82 11.31 26.38
CA VAL A 401 1.50 12.49 25.56
C VAL A 401 2.59 12.66 24.51
N LEU A 402 2.21 12.49 23.25
CA LEU A 402 3.08 12.72 22.10
C LEU A 402 2.90 14.14 21.60
N TRP A 403 3.97 14.74 21.08
CA TRP A 403 4.00 16.10 20.55
C TRP A 403 4.43 16.08 19.08
N PHE A 404 3.76 16.89 18.27
CA PHE A 404 4.07 17.05 16.85
C PHE A 404 4.29 18.54 16.60
N ALA A 405 5.49 18.91 16.15
CA ALA A 405 5.87 20.30 15.93
C ALA A 405 7.13 20.37 15.06
N PRO A 406 7.40 21.49 14.37
CA PRO A 406 8.64 21.66 13.61
C PRO A 406 9.89 21.69 14.52
N THR A 407 9.72 22.12 15.76
CA THR A 407 10.75 22.11 16.81
C THR A 407 10.18 21.53 18.09
N ALA A 408 10.98 20.76 18.83
CA ALA A 408 10.55 20.18 20.10
C ALA A 408 10.04 21.27 21.07
N PRO A 409 8.84 21.13 21.63
CA PRO A 409 8.42 21.96 22.76
C PRO A 409 9.36 21.74 23.96
N GLU A 410 9.61 22.78 24.74
CA GLU A 410 10.54 22.73 25.88
C GLU A 410 10.17 21.62 26.87
N GLY A 411 11.13 20.72 27.15
CA GLY A 411 10.95 19.61 28.09
C GLY A 411 10.09 18.46 27.55
N LYS A 412 9.78 18.45 26.25
CA LYS A 412 8.98 17.42 25.57
C LYS A 412 9.77 16.62 24.53
N GLU A 413 11.10 16.78 24.49
CA GLU A 413 12.00 16.22 23.48
C GLU A 413 11.90 14.69 23.38
N SER A 414 11.65 14.00 24.50
CA SER A 414 11.50 12.54 24.58
C SER A 414 10.30 11.98 23.84
N ASN A 415 9.22 12.77 23.73
CA ASN A 415 7.92 12.34 23.22
C ASN A 415 7.53 13.13 21.96
N TRP A 416 8.50 13.71 21.28
CA TRP A 416 8.26 14.59 20.14
C TRP A 416 8.59 13.88 18.81
N ILE A 417 7.72 14.09 17.81
CA ILE A 417 7.94 13.73 16.42
C ILE A 417 8.01 15.02 15.59
N PRO A 418 9.11 15.27 14.86
CA PRO A 418 9.26 16.48 14.06
C PRO A 418 8.26 16.51 12.89
N THR A 419 7.70 17.69 12.63
CA THR A 419 6.88 18.00 11.44
C THR A 419 7.58 19.03 10.56
N LEU A 420 7.00 19.37 9.40
CA LEU A 420 7.58 20.31 8.43
C LEU A 420 6.63 21.45 8.09
N PRO A 421 7.03 22.73 8.26
CA PRO A 421 6.23 23.87 7.80
C PRO A 421 5.98 23.80 6.29
N GLY A 422 4.77 24.17 5.87
CA GLY A 422 4.36 24.12 4.45
C GLY A 422 3.97 22.73 3.95
N LYS A 423 3.90 21.73 4.84
CA LYS A 423 3.37 20.39 4.55
C LYS A 423 2.23 20.05 5.49
N SER A 424 1.25 19.30 5.00
CA SER A 424 0.34 18.54 5.85
C SER A 424 0.85 17.12 6.05
N TRP A 425 0.51 16.52 7.17
CA TRP A 425 0.99 15.21 7.60
C TRP A 425 -0.16 14.38 8.18
N TRP A 426 0.04 13.08 8.31
CA TRP A 426 -0.97 12.17 8.86
C TRP A 426 -0.29 11.03 9.64
N PRO A 427 -0.68 10.77 10.89
CA PRO A 427 -0.12 9.67 11.67
C PRO A 427 -0.89 8.35 11.47
N VAL A 428 -0.18 7.24 11.60
CA VAL A 428 -0.76 5.89 11.72
C VAL A 428 -0.37 5.30 13.07
N LEU A 429 -1.36 4.94 13.89
CA LEU A 429 -1.16 4.08 15.05
C LEU A 429 -1.09 2.62 14.60
N ARG A 430 -0.09 1.91 15.08
CA ARG A 430 0.05 0.46 14.93
C ARG A 430 0.03 -0.20 16.29
N LEU A 431 -0.82 -1.20 16.46
CA LEU A 431 -0.81 -2.09 17.63
C LEU A 431 -0.28 -3.46 17.20
N TYR A 432 0.79 -3.93 17.84
CA TYR A 432 1.38 -5.23 17.57
C TYR A 432 0.92 -6.25 18.60
N GLY A 433 0.24 -7.30 18.12
CA GLY A 433 -0.51 -8.22 18.95
C GLY A 433 -1.70 -7.54 19.64
N PRO A 434 -2.66 -6.97 18.88
CA PRO A 434 -3.81 -6.26 19.47
C PRO A 434 -4.58 -7.14 20.46
N LEU A 435 -4.97 -6.59 21.61
CA LEU A 435 -5.69 -7.30 22.68
C LEU A 435 -7.20 -7.04 22.64
N GLU A 436 -7.99 -7.77 23.42
CA GLU A 436 -9.46 -7.71 23.47
C GLU A 436 -10.03 -6.28 23.54
N PRO A 437 -9.49 -5.33 24.35
CA PRO A 437 -10.05 -3.97 24.42
C PRO A 437 -10.00 -3.20 23.10
N TRP A 438 -9.10 -3.59 22.18
CA TRP A 438 -9.11 -3.09 20.81
C TRP A 438 -10.40 -3.53 20.12
N PHE A 439 -10.65 -4.83 20.04
CA PHE A 439 -11.76 -5.43 19.29
C PHE A 439 -13.13 -5.06 19.86
N GLU A 440 -13.24 -5.00 21.19
CA GLU A 440 -14.45 -4.57 21.91
C GLU A 440 -14.65 -3.05 21.90
N MET A 441 -13.70 -2.28 21.35
CA MET A 441 -13.72 -0.81 21.29
C MET A 441 -13.86 -0.14 22.67
N THR A 442 -13.43 -0.82 23.74
CA THR A 442 -13.46 -0.30 25.12
C THR A 442 -12.24 0.56 25.44
N TRP A 443 -11.16 0.44 24.67
CA TRP A 443 -10.07 1.40 24.61
C TRP A 443 -10.22 2.28 23.36
N GLN A 444 -10.18 3.59 23.54
CA GLN A 444 -10.32 4.57 22.45
C GLN A 444 -9.12 5.51 22.45
N LEU A 445 -8.63 5.86 21.26
CA LEU A 445 -7.58 6.86 21.11
C LEU A 445 -8.24 8.24 20.98
N PRO A 446 -7.97 9.20 21.89
CA PRO A 446 -8.40 10.57 21.77
C PRO A 446 -7.96 11.23 20.46
N GLU A 447 -8.64 12.32 20.10
CA GLU A 447 -8.29 13.14 18.95
C GLU A 447 -6.97 13.89 19.17
N ILE A 448 -6.33 14.28 18.07
CA ILE A 448 -5.15 15.14 18.07
C ILE A 448 -5.59 16.57 18.36
N ILE A 449 -4.95 17.25 19.32
CA ILE A 449 -5.35 18.59 19.76
C ILE A 449 -4.30 19.61 19.33
N ARG A 450 -4.71 20.60 18.53
CA ARG A 450 -3.88 21.77 18.24
C ARG A 450 -3.64 22.58 19.52
N GLN A 451 -2.39 22.88 19.80
CA GLN A 451 -1.98 23.65 20.96
C GLN A 451 -2.01 25.14 20.61
N GLN A 452 -2.56 25.96 21.50
CA GLN A 452 -2.45 27.41 21.38
C GLN A 452 -1.04 27.83 21.78
N GLY A 453 -0.34 28.52 20.88
CA GLY A 453 1.04 28.97 21.06
C GLY A 453 1.22 30.11 22.07
#